data_AF-A0A0N9HM82-F1
#
_entry.id   AF-A0A0N9HM82-F1
#
_cell.length_a   1.000
_cell.length_b   1.000
_cell.length_c   1.000
_cell.angle_alpha   90.00
_cell.angle_beta   90.00
_cell.angle_gamma   90.00
#
_symmetry.space_group_name_H-M   'P 1'
#
loop_
_entity.id
_entity.type
_entity.pdbx_description
1 polymer ?
#
loop_
_entity_poly.entity_id
_entity_poly.type
_entity_poly.pdbx_seq_one_letter_code
_entity_poly.pdbx_strand_id
1 'polypeptide(L)'
;MWLIRPNGTIAGTLPYTRLSAVERYVDVGTWLVDCPLTTRTAAAATSVGGWRVAIMDGTRTLMAGPVEHAEIELGRDETSGRKVAKLRYSGVDDMVWLAARQAWPVPANAVTAQTVGYDVRTGVASTVIGDYVIANAGVSAQVERRVPGLILDPLAVPVGEDVYGRARFQPLLELVQDISVAGGVGVRVLSGMGAEKRLQVYTPRDLRGPARFGLMLRNLRRVRWSTTAPQATTIIGGGRGEEEARDFIAVTNAGEETAWGRREGFYDYRSASDADGNAELTSGASKRLAETGATRQVELAPVDSSRMQYGRDYGLGDRVTVDVYAGVTLDSIIREVETTVERADSKPTRTVVTRVGDIGTGRDKSSAGRVIKNATLRMSNLERR
;
A
#
# COMPACT_ATOMS: atom_id res chain seq x y z
N MET A 1 -0.14 19.82 8.87
CA MET A 1 -0.12 18.45 9.44
C MET A 1 -0.55 18.54 10.88
N TRP A 2 -1.33 17.58 11.35
CA TRP A 2 -1.94 17.59 12.68
C TRP A 2 -1.45 16.40 13.48
N LEU A 3 -1.15 16.66 14.75
CA LEU A 3 -0.79 15.66 15.73
C LEU A 3 -2.01 15.32 16.58
N ILE A 4 -2.28 14.04 16.74
CA ILE A 4 -3.47 13.50 17.39
C ILE A 4 -3.02 12.59 18.53
N ARG A 5 -3.59 12.82 19.72
CA ARG A 5 -3.29 12.04 20.93
C ARG A 5 -3.84 10.61 20.82
N PRO A 6 -3.33 9.66 21.63
CA PRO A 6 -3.85 8.30 21.66
C PRO A 6 -5.36 8.21 21.92
N ASN A 7 -5.93 9.14 22.67
CA ASN A 7 -7.39 9.22 22.93
C ASN A 7 -8.20 9.81 21.76
N GLY A 8 -7.58 10.08 20.60
CA GLY A 8 -8.24 10.63 19.42
C GLY A 8 -8.45 12.15 19.43
N THR A 9 -8.03 12.86 20.49
CA THR A 9 -8.13 14.33 20.54
C THR A 9 -6.99 15.01 19.78
N ILE A 10 -7.28 16.15 19.15
CA ILE A 10 -6.28 16.94 18.44
C ILE A 10 -5.32 17.58 19.46
N ALA A 11 -4.02 17.31 19.32
CA ALA A 11 -2.96 18.00 20.09
C ALA A 11 -2.57 19.35 19.45
N GLY A 12 -2.79 19.46 18.15
CA GLY A 12 -2.63 20.68 17.38
C GLY A 12 -1.80 20.45 16.13
N THR A 13 -1.38 21.53 15.51
CA THR A 13 -0.55 21.48 14.31
C THR A 13 0.88 21.05 14.64
N LEU A 14 1.44 20.17 13.83
CA LEU A 14 2.85 19.78 13.88
C LEU A 14 3.59 20.58 12.79
N PRO A 15 4.35 21.63 13.16
CA PRO A 15 5.20 22.36 12.22
C PRO A 15 6.34 21.44 11.75
N TYR A 16 6.70 21.57 10.48
CA TYR A 16 7.73 20.75 9.84
C TYR A 16 8.58 21.58 8.89
N THR A 17 9.84 21.21 8.72
CA THR A 17 10.75 21.75 7.70
C THR A 17 10.76 20.88 6.46
N ARG A 18 10.55 19.57 6.62
CA ARG A 18 10.45 18.60 5.52
C ARG A 18 9.38 17.57 5.78
N LEU A 19 8.67 17.20 4.73
CA LEU A 19 7.73 16.08 4.70
C LEU A 19 8.05 15.20 3.49
N SER A 20 8.09 13.88 3.68
CA SER A 20 8.00 12.89 2.62
C SER A 20 6.82 11.98 2.93
N ALA A 21 5.86 11.90 2.02
CA ALA A 21 4.66 11.10 2.13
C ALA A 21 4.56 10.20 0.89
N VAL A 22 4.46 8.90 1.09
CA VAL A 22 4.35 7.91 0.01
C VAL A 22 3.03 7.17 0.16
N GLU A 23 2.05 7.53 -0.67
CA GLU A 23 0.75 6.87 -0.77
C GLU A 23 0.84 5.64 -1.68
N ARG A 24 0.19 4.52 -1.31
CA ARG A 24 0.17 3.29 -2.11
C ARG A 24 -1.25 2.79 -2.36
N TYR A 25 -1.50 2.38 -3.59
CA TYR A 25 -2.81 1.90 -4.01
C TYR A 25 -3.07 0.52 -3.42
N VAL A 26 -4.07 0.44 -2.54
CA VAL A 26 -4.48 -0.79 -1.83
C VAL A 26 -3.32 -1.40 -1.03
N ASP A 27 -2.45 -0.57 -0.48
CA ASP A 27 -1.32 -1.02 0.34
C ASP A 27 -0.99 0.03 1.39
N VAL A 28 -0.07 -0.30 2.30
CA VAL A 28 0.35 0.58 3.39
C VAL A 28 1.27 1.68 2.86
N GLY A 29 0.79 2.92 2.91
CA GLY A 29 1.60 4.11 2.69
C GLY A 29 2.53 4.41 3.86
N THR A 30 3.57 5.19 3.60
CA THR A 30 4.59 5.56 4.59
C THR A 30 4.82 7.05 4.60
N TRP A 31 5.16 7.61 5.75
CA TRP A 31 5.48 9.03 5.86
C TRP A 31 6.65 9.26 6.80
N LEU A 32 7.35 10.36 6.56
CA LEU A 32 8.44 10.86 7.38
C LEU A 32 8.38 12.39 7.40
N VAL A 33 8.65 12.95 8.58
CA VAL A 33 8.66 14.39 8.78
C VAL A 33 9.84 14.82 9.65
N ASP A 34 10.52 15.87 9.22
CA ASP A 34 11.50 16.60 10.02
C ASP A 34 10.83 17.83 10.62
N CYS A 35 10.94 17.97 11.94
CA CYS A 35 10.28 19.00 12.72
C CYS A 35 11.30 19.79 13.56
N PRO A 36 11.06 21.09 13.80
CA PRO A 36 11.77 21.82 14.85
C PRO A 36 11.54 21.13 16.21
N LEU A 37 12.60 20.95 16.99
CA LEU A 37 12.50 20.43 18.35
C LEU A 37 12.02 21.52 19.30
N THR A 38 10.81 21.35 19.83
CA THR A 38 10.19 22.20 20.85
C THR A 38 9.45 21.31 21.84
N THR A 39 9.13 21.81 23.04
CA THR A 39 8.32 21.05 24.01
C THR A 39 6.99 20.56 23.41
N ARG A 40 6.36 21.38 22.55
CA ARG A 40 5.10 21.02 21.89
C ARG A 40 5.27 19.93 20.84
N THR A 41 6.30 20.04 20.00
CA THR A 41 6.54 19.07 18.93
C THR A 41 7.10 17.75 19.45
N ALA A 42 7.86 17.77 20.55
CA ALA A 42 8.42 16.59 21.19
C ALA A 42 7.38 15.74 21.96
N ALA A 43 6.16 16.25 22.17
CA ALA A 43 5.16 15.58 23.00
C ALA A 43 4.88 14.12 22.60
N ALA A 44 4.81 13.81 21.30
CA ALA A 44 4.61 12.43 20.84
C ALA A 44 5.84 11.55 21.00
N ALA A 45 7.05 12.12 20.97
CA ALA A 45 8.31 11.40 21.19
C ALA A 45 8.55 11.08 22.67
N THR A 46 8.08 11.94 23.58
CA THR A 46 8.41 11.87 25.02
C THR A 46 7.27 11.37 25.91
N SER A 47 6.17 10.88 25.32
CA SER A 47 5.01 10.40 26.08
C SER A 47 4.64 8.97 25.69
N VAL A 48 3.55 8.46 26.29
CA VAL A 48 3.00 7.14 25.97
C VAL A 48 2.72 7.04 24.47
N GLY A 49 3.08 5.89 23.87
CA GLY A 49 2.86 5.60 22.45
C GLY A 49 1.39 5.62 22.03
N GLY A 50 1.14 5.41 20.73
CA GLY A 50 -0.21 5.41 20.14
C GLY A 50 -0.66 6.76 19.57
N TRP A 51 0.27 7.71 19.42
CA TRP A 51 0.01 8.96 18.71
C TRP A 51 -0.26 8.72 17.23
N ARG A 52 -1.03 9.62 16.63
CA ARG A 52 -1.35 9.59 15.20
C ARG A 52 -1.05 10.94 14.57
N VAL A 53 -0.86 10.90 13.25
CA VAL A 53 -0.69 12.09 12.42
C VAL A 53 -1.79 12.10 11.36
N ALA A 54 -2.31 13.29 11.06
CA ALA A 54 -3.10 13.55 9.86
C ALA A 54 -2.38 14.56 8.96
N ILE A 55 -2.00 14.11 7.77
CA ILE A 55 -1.40 14.91 6.70
C ILE A 55 -2.54 15.39 5.81
N MET A 56 -2.72 16.70 5.76
CA MET A 56 -3.81 17.36 5.04
C MET A 56 -3.26 18.14 3.85
N ASP A 57 -3.96 18.09 2.73
CA ASP A 57 -3.78 18.95 1.55
C ASP A 57 -5.04 19.83 1.42
N GLY A 58 -4.95 21.08 1.89
CA GLY A 58 -6.13 21.92 2.11
C GLY A 58 -7.09 21.25 3.12
N THR A 59 -8.32 20.97 2.67
CA THR A 59 -9.35 20.27 3.45
C THR A 59 -9.34 18.74 3.27
N ARG A 60 -8.58 18.23 2.28
CA ARG A 60 -8.48 16.80 1.98
C ARG A 60 -7.47 16.13 2.90
N THR A 61 -7.80 14.99 3.50
CA THR A 61 -6.78 14.12 4.10
C THR A 61 -5.97 13.49 2.97
N LEU A 62 -4.67 13.80 2.91
CA LEU A 62 -3.73 13.12 2.03
C LEU A 62 -3.47 11.70 2.56
N MET A 63 -3.05 11.61 3.81
CA MET A 63 -2.92 10.35 4.53
C MET A 63 -2.99 10.60 6.04
N ALA A 64 -3.37 9.58 6.80
CA ALA A 64 -3.38 9.63 8.25
C ALA A 64 -3.05 8.24 8.79
N GLY A 65 -2.44 8.18 9.98
CA GLY A 65 -2.06 6.90 10.57
C GLY A 65 -1.18 7.06 11.82
N PRO A 66 -0.74 5.93 12.40
CA PRO A 66 0.04 5.93 13.63
C PRO A 66 1.46 6.44 13.42
N VAL A 67 2.00 7.08 14.45
CA VAL A 67 3.44 7.32 14.60
C VAL A 67 4.09 6.00 15.04
N GLU A 68 5.02 5.47 14.24
CA GLU A 68 5.74 4.23 14.57
C GLU A 68 7.13 4.50 15.14
N HIS A 69 7.75 5.62 14.75
CA HIS A 69 9.08 6.00 15.19
C HIS A 69 9.17 7.50 15.45
N ALA A 70 9.89 7.83 16.51
CA ALA A 70 10.20 9.19 16.92
C ALA A 70 11.67 9.26 17.33
N GLU A 71 12.39 10.22 16.80
CA GLU A 71 13.83 10.39 17.04
C GLU A 71 14.12 11.83 17.43
N ILE A 72 14.82 12.00 18.54
CA ILE A 72 15.35 13.28 19.00
C ILE A 72 16.87 13.19 18.94
N GLU A 73 17.48 14.08 18.16
CA GLU A 73 18.94 14.22 18.07
C GLU A 73 19.35 15.57 18.66
N LEU A 74 20.21 15.53 19.67
CA LEU A 74 20.78 16.69 20.35
C LEU A 74 22.30 16.60 20.29
N GLY A 75 22.97 17.67 19.85
CA GLY A 75 24.43 17.67 19.83
C GLY A 75 25.02 18.78 18.99
N ARG A 76 26.16 18.48 18.37
CA ARG A 76 26.79 19.32 17.35
C ARG A 76 26.97 18.49 16.09
N ASP A 77 26.68 19.11 14.96
CA ASP A 77 27.02 18.57 13.66
C ASP A 77 28.54 18.47 13.55
N GLU A 78 29.08 17.26 13.34
CA GLU A 78 30.53 17.02 13.35
C GLU A 78 31.25 17.75 12.21
N THR A 79 30.55 18.08 11.12
CA THR A 79 31.12 18.72 9.92
C THR A 79 31.12 20.25 10.04
N SER A 80 30.03 20.83 10.54
CA SER A 80 29.82 22.29 10.62
C SER A 80 30.01 22.87 12.02
N GLY A 81 30.15 22.04 13.05
CA GLY A 81 30.29 22.43 14.46
C GLY A 81 29.05 23.11 15.07
N ARG A 82 27.97 23.26 14.29
CA ARG A 82 26.72 23.92 14.70
C ARG A 82 25.92 23.03 15.63
N LYS A 83 25.23 23.64 16.59
CA LYS A 83 24.28 22.91 17.44
C LYS A 83 23.18 22.30 16.58
N VAL A 84 22.93 21.02 16.78
CA VAL A 84 21.86 20.27 16.14
C VAL A 84 20.81 19.95 17.19
N ALA A 85 19.57 20.32 16.90
CA ALA A 85 18.38 19.90 17.61
C ALA A 85 17.36 19.46 16.56
N LYS A 86 17.35 18.16 16.25
CA LYS A 86 16.43 17.57 15.26
C LYS A 86 15.39 16.73 15.96
N LEU A 87 14.17 16.81 15.44
CA LEU A 87 13.08 15.92 15.78
C LEU A 87 12.54 15.32 14.49
N ARG A 88 12.53 13.99 14.41
CA ARG A 88 12.02 13.26 13.26
C ARG A 88 10.91 12.31 13.70
N TYR A 89 9.80 12.33 12.98
CA TYR A 89 8.76 11.31 13.12
C TYR A 89 8.63 10.54 11.82
N SER A 90 8.35 9.24 11.93
CA SER A 90 7.91 8.45 10.80
C SER A 90 6.83 7.45 11.20
N GLY A 91 6.08 7.01 10.22
CA GLY A 91 5.03 6.02 10.42
C GLY A 91 4.39 5.61 9.11
N VAL A 92 3.20 5.05 9.26
CA VAL A 92 2.42 4.45 8.18
C VAL A 92 1.04 5.07 8.12
N ASP A 93 0.29 4.82 7.05
CA ASP A 93 -1.13 5.20 6.98
C ASP A 93 -2.08 4.17 7.63
N ASP A 94 -3.36 4.50 7.66
CA ASP A 94 -4.41 3.68 8.27
C ASP A 94 -4.66 2.34 7.55
N MET A 95 -4.07 2.07 6.38
CA MET A 95 -4.14 0.71 5.81
C MET A 95 -3.42 -0.32 6.69
N VAL A 96 -2.50 0.14 7.56
CA VAL A 96 -1.81 -0.72 8.54
C VAL A 96 -2.80 -1.50 9.43
N TRP A 97 -3.98 -0.96 9.71
CA TRP A 97 -4.97 -1.64 10.55
C TRP A 97 -5.49 -2.93 9.92
N LEU A 98 -5.53 -3.00 8.59
CA LEU A 98 -5.84 -4.23 7.87
C LEU A 98 -4.62 -5.15 7.79
N ALA A 99 -3.41 -4.58 7.64
CA ALA A 99 -2.17 -5.36 7.61
C ALA A 99 -1.88 -6.07 8.95
N ALA A 100 -2.29 -5.45 10.06
CA ALA A 100 -2.11 -5.94 11.43
C ALA A 100 -3.19 -6.94 11.88
N ARG A 101 -3.95 -7.51 10.95
CA ARG A 101 -5.02 -8.49 11.22
C ARG A 101 -4.84 -9.72 10.35
N GLN A 102 -5.19 -10.88 10.90
CA GLN A 102 -5.28 -12.14 10.15
C GLN A 102 -6.74 -12.39 9.81
N ALA A 103 -7.04 -12.87 8.61
CA ALA A 103 -8.40 -13.19 8.19
C ALA A 103 -8.74 -14.62 8.68
N TRP A 104 -9.56 -14.74 9.73
CA TRP A 104 -9.85 -16.03 10.36
C TRP A 104 -10.93 -16.82 9.61
N PRO A 105 -10.89 -18.16 9.59
CA PRO A 105 -11.95 -19.00 9.02
C PRO A 105 -13.33 -18.83 9.67
N VAL A 106 -13.36 -18.62 10.99
CA VAL A 106 -14.59 -18.30 11.73
C VAL A 106 -14.31 -17.06 12.58
N PRO A 107 -14.49 -15.84 12.02
CA PRO A 107 -14.07 -14.60 12.68
C PRO A 107 -14.71 -14.33 14.04
N ALA A 108 -15.90 -14.87 14.28
CA ALA A 108 -16.63 -14.74 15.54
C ALA A 108 -16.13 -15.67 16.65
N ASN A 109 -15.44 -16.77 16.31
CA ASN A 109 -14.94 -17.74 17.28
C ASN A 109 -13.57 -17.34 17.80
N ALA A 110 -13.25 -17.75 19.03
CA ALA A 110 -11.90 -17.64 19.57
C ALA A 110 -10.90 -18.36 18.65
N VAL A 111 -9.65 -17.92 18.67
CA VAL A 111 -8.57 -18.53 17.87
C VAL A 111 -8.40 -20.03 18.15
N THR A 112 -8.67 -20.47 19.38
CA THR A 112 -8.61 -21.88 19.82
C THR A 112 -9.88 -22.67 19.51
N ALA A 113 -10.93 -22.04 18.97
CA ALA A 113 -12.24 -22.64 18.71
C ALA A 113 -12.63 -22.53 17.22
N GLN A 114 -11.65 -22.54 16.32
CA GLN A 114 -11.90 -22.55 14.88
C GLN A 114 -12.35 -23.95 14.45
N THR A 115 -13.55 -24.03 13.86
CA THR A 115 -14.20 -25.30 13.51
C THR A 115 -14.28 -25.54 12.00
N VAL A 116 -13.99 -24.52 11.19
CA VAL A 116 -14.07 -24.57 9.72
C VAL A 116 -12.68 -24.25 9.16
N GLY A 117 -12.32 -24.88 8.03
CA GLY A 117 -11.03 -24.65 7.38
C GLY A 117 -10.89 -23.29 6.69
N TYR A 118 -12.01 -22.71 6.22
CA TYR A 118 -12.05 -21.47 5.44
C TYR A 118 -13.31 -20.63 5.71
N ASP A 119 -13.17 -19.31 5.69
CA ASP A 119 -14.29 -18.35 5.52
C ASP A 119 -14.44 -18.07 4.03
N VAL A 120 -15.42 -18.70 3.38
CA VAL A 120 -15.66 -18.57 1.94
C VAL A 120 -16.77 -17.57 1.69
N ARG A 121 -16.51 -16.57 0.86
CA ARG A 121 -17.49 -15.54 0.49
C ARG A 121 -17.45 -15.30 -1.00
N THR A 122 -18.62 -15.14 -1.60
CA THR A 122 -18.78 -14.88 -3.04
C THR A 122 -19.76 -13.73 -3.26
N GLY A 123 -19.52 -12.93 -4.29
CA GLY A 123 -20.39 -11.85 -4.72
C GLY A 123 -19.58 -10.63 -5.15
N VAL A 124 -20.24 -9.47 -5.25
CA VAL A 124 -19.60 -8.23 -5.69
C VAL A 124 -18.43 -7.85 -4.78
N ALA A 125 -17.29 -7.50 -5.39
CA ALA A 125 -16.03 -7.25 -4.70
C ALA A 125 -16.13 -6.29 -3.51
N SER A 126 -16.84 -5.17 -3.66
CA SER A 126 -17.01 -4.22 -2.54
C SER A 126 -17.73 -4.82 -1.34
N THR A 127 -18.73 -5.67 -1.58
CA THR A 127 -19.48 -6.35 -0.53
C THR A 127 -18.58 -7.35 0.16
N VAL A 128 -17.91 -8.23 -0.61
CA VAL A 128 -17.02 -9.27 -0.07
C VAL A 128 -15.87 -8.65 0.74
N ILE A 129 -15.25 -7.57 0.26
CA ILE A 129 -14.19 -6.84 0.99
C ILE A 129 -14.73 -6.26 2.30
N GLY A 130 -15.86 -5.54 2.25
CA GLY A 130 -16.47 -4.95 3.45
C GLY A 130 -16.81 -6.01 4.49
N ASP A 131 -17.37 -7.12 4.04
CA ASP A 131 -17.74 -8.29 4.81
C ASP A 131 -16.55 -8.93 5.55
N TYR A 132 -15.43 -9.16 4.86
CA TYR A 132 -14.22 -9.68 5.51
C TYR A 132 -13.64 -8.70 6.53
N VAL A 133 -13.57 -7.41 6.18
CA VAL A 133 -12.99 -6.40 7.07
C VAL A 133 -13.85 -6.21 8.32
N ILE A 134 -15.16 -6.10 8.17
CA ILE A 134 -16.06 -5.90 9.30
C ILE A 134 -16.07 -7.12 10.23
N ALA A 135 -16.02 -8.33 9.69
CA ALA A 135 -15.96 -9.55 10.49
C ALA A 135 -14.62 -9.74 11.24
N ASN A 136 -13.49 -9.28 10.68
CA ASN A 136 -12.17 -9.52 11.27
C ASN A 136 -11.59 -8.33 12.05
N ALA A 137 -12.05 -7.11 11.76
CA ALA A 137 -11.49 -5.88 12.32
C ALA A 137 -12.54 -4.82 12.69
N GLY A 138 -13.75 -4.86 12.11
CA GLY A 138 -14.80 -3.88 12.36
C GLY A 138 -15.68 -4.22 13.58
N VAL A 139 -16.87 -3.63 13.62
CA VAL A 139 -17.80 -3.75 14.75
C VAL A 139 -18.28 -5.18 15.00
N SER A 140 -18.35 -6.03 13.97
CA SER A 140 -18.78 -7.43 14.09
C SER A 140 -17.65 -8.37 14.52
N ALA A 141 -16.41 -7.89 14.57
CA ALA A 141 -15.29 -8.68 15.07
C ALA A 141 -15.39 -8.87 16.59
N GLN A 142 -14.69 -9.90 17.09
CA GLN A 142 -14.45 -10.08 18.52
C GLN A 142 -13.89 -8.81 19.14
N VAL A 143 -14.30 -8.48 20.37
CA VAL A 143 -14.06 -7.17 21.01
C VAL A 143 -12.58 -6.81 21.02
N GLU A 144 -11.72 -7.78 21.34
CA GLU A 144 -10.26 -7.67 21.39
C GLU A 144 -9.60 -7.48 20.01
N ARG A 145 -10.31 -7.82 18.92
CA ARG A 145 -9.82 -7.68 17.54
C ARG A 145 -10.28 -6.39 16.87
N ARG A 146 -11.29 -5.72 17.43
CA ARG A 146 -11.85 -4.49 16.84
C ARG A 146 -10.77 -3.43 16.69
N VAL A 147 -10.72 -2.80 15.53
CA VAL A 147 -9.94 -1.59 15.30
C VAL A 147 -10.81 -0.41 15.76
N PRO A 148 -10.39 0.36 16.76
CA PRO A 148 -11.18 1.47 17.27
C PRO A 148 -11.53 2.49 16.16
N GLY A 149 -12.81 2.83 16.07
CA GLY A 149 -13.34 3.80 15.12
C GLY A 149 -13.43 3.31 13.66
N LEU A 150 -13.10 2.04 13.36
CA LEU A 150 -13.24 1.50 12.02
C LEU A 150 -14.71 1.26 11.67
N ILE A 151 -15.16 1.93 10.62
CA ILE A 151 -16.50 1.79 10.05
C ILE A 151 -16.41 1.53 8.55
N LEU A 152 -17.41 0.83 8.02
CA LEU A 152 -17.61 0.71 6.58
C LEU A 152 -18.27 1.99 6.08
N ASP A 153 -17.69 2.63 5.07
CA ASP A 153 -18.32 3.77 4.40
C ASP A 153 -19.46 3.22 3.52
N PRO A 154 -20.71 3.69 3.69
CA PRO A 154 -21.83 3.13 2.97
C PRO A 154 -21.71 3.40 1.47
N LEU A 155 -22.02 2.38 0.67
CA LEU A 155 -22.15 2.49 -0.77
C LEU A 155 -23.62 2.41 -1.16
N ALA A 156 -24.07 3.31 -2.03
CA ALA A 156 -25.44 3.27 -2.56
C ALA A 156 -25.66 2.02 -3.43
N VAL A 157 -24.63 1.60 -4.17
CA VAL A 157 -24.62 0.38 -5.00
C VAL A 157 -23.26 -0.30 -4.81
N PRO A 158 -23.22 -1.63 -4.64
CA PRO A 158 -21.96 -2.39 -4.68
C PRO A 158 -21.19 -2.17 -5.98
N VAL A 159 -19.86 -2.19 -5.91
CA VAL A 159 -18.97 -1.95 -7.06
C VAL A 159 -17.94 -3.06 -7.23
N GLY A 160 -17.50 -3.25 -8.47
CA GLY A 160 -16.55 -4.28 -8.88
C GLY A 160 -17.22 -5.52 -9.45
N GLU A 161 -16.39 -6.41 -9.97
CA GLU A 161 -16.83 -7.72 -10.49
C GLU A 161 -17.22 -8.67 -9.35
N ASP A 162 -17.91 -9.75 -9.71
CA ASP A 162 -18.13 -10.87 -8.80
C ASP A 162 -16.80 -11.61 -8.54
N VAL A 163 -16.53 -11.84 -7.27
CA VAL A 163 -15.27 -12.43 -6.79
C VAL A 163 -15.56 -13.60 -5.86
N TYR A 164 -14.57 -14.49 -5.79
CA TYR A 164 -14.52 -15.58 -4.83
C TYR A 164 -13.39 -15.32 -3.83
N GLY A 165 -13.74 -15.15 -2.56
CA GLY A 165 -12.81 -14.97 -1.46
C GLY A 165 -12.74 -16.20 -0.57
N ARG A 166 -11.54 -16.46 -0.01
CA ARG A 166 -11.31 -17.53 0.96
C ARG A 166 -10.30 -17.08 2.03
N ALA A 167 -10.74 -16.96 3.28
CA ALA A 167 -9.84 -16.62 4.38
C ALA A 167 -9.37 -17.86 5.16
N ARG A 168 -8.07 -17.91 5.45
CA ARG A 168 -7.40 -18.90 6.30
C ARG A 168 -6.10 -18.33 6.89
N PHE A 169 -6.24 -17.44 7.85
CA PHE A 169 -5.19 -16.82 8.66
C PHE A 169 -4.12 -16.00 7.91
N GLN A 170 -4.21 -15.85 6.59
CA GLN A 170 -3.36 -14.88 5.89
C GLN A 170 -3.64 -13.46 6.39
N PRO A 171 -2.69 -12.52 6.21
CA PRO A 171 -2.94 -11.12 6.50
C PRO A 171 -4.21 -10.63 5.80
N LEU A 172 -5.07 -9.92 6.54
CA LEU A 172 -6.35 -9.43 6.04
C LEU A 172 -6.14 -8.45 4.88
N LEU A 173 -5.12 -7.59 4.95
CA LEU A 173 -4.75 -6.73 3.82
C LEU A 173 -4.39 -7.53 2.57
N GLU A 174 -3.68 -8.65 2.70
CA GLU A 174 -3.32 -9.48 1.54
C GLU A 174 -4.57 -10.06 0.87
N LEU A 175 -5.52 -10.58 1.67
CA LEU A 175 -6.80 -11.06 1.16
C LEU A 175 -7.58 -9.93 0.46
N VAL A 176 -7.63 -8.74 1.06
CA VAL A 176 -8.30 -7.57 0.49
C VAL A 176 -7.64 -7.14 -0.83
N GLN A 177 -6.31 -7.18 -0.91
CA GLN A 177 -5.55 -6.88 -2.13
C GLN A 177 -5.88 -7.86 -3.26
N ASP A 178 -5.87 -9.16 -2.97
CA ASP A 178 -6.17 -10.18 -3.96
C ASP A 178 -7.60 -10.01 -4.52
N ILE A 179 -8.58 -9.76 -3.62
CA ILE A 179 -9.96 -9.53 -4.00
C ILE A 179 -10.13 -8.21 -4.76
N SER A 180 -9.41 -7.15 -4.35
CA SER A 180 -9.41 -5.85 -5.01
C SER A 180 -8.91 -5.93 -6.44
N VAL A 181 -7.84 -6.69 -6.68
CA VAL A 181 -7.30 -6.95 -8.02
C VAL A 181 -8.28 -7.75 -8.86
N ALA A 182 -8.82 -8.85 -8.32
CA ALA A 182 -9.79 -9.69 -9.02
C ALA A 182 -11.08 -8.93 -9.38
N GLY A 183 -11.55 -8.09 -8.46
CA GLY A 183 -12.78 -7.31 -8.61
C GLY A 183 -12.62 -5.98 -9.35
N GLY A 184 -11.39 -5.55 -9.67
CA GLY A 184 -11.12 -4.28 -10.34
C GLY A 184 -11.45 -3.03 -9.51
N VAL A 185 -11.43 -3.13 -8.17
CA VAL A 185 -11.81 -2.04 -7.25
C VAL A 185 -10.61 -1.51 -6.46
N GLY A 186 -10.66 -0.25 -6.04
CA GLY A 186 -9.74 0.32 -5.06
C GLY A 186 -10.28 0.20 -3.64
N VAL A 187 -9.39 0.05 -2.67
CA VAL A 187 -9.70 0.04 -1.24
C VAL A 187 -8.77 1.00 -0.51
N ARG A 188 -9.31 1.76 0.44
CA ARG A 188 -8.51 2.54 1.38
C ARG A 188 -9.18 2.63 2.74
N VAL A 189 -8.39 2.75 3.79
CA VAL A 189 -8.86 3.18 5.10
C VAL A 189 -8.38 4.61 5.30
N LEU A 190 -9.32 5.54 5.50
CA LEU A 190 -8.99 6.95 5.67
C LEU A 190 -9.61 7.49 6.94
N SER A 191 -8.79 8.15 7.75
CA SER A 191 -9.26 8.95 8.87
C SER A 191 -8.99 10.43 8.64
N GLY A 192 -9.83 11.28 9.21
CA GLY A 192 -9.56 12.71 9.32
C GLY A 192 -8.73 13.01 10.57
N MET A 193 -8.95 14.20 11.13
CA MET A 193 -8.39 14.58 12.42
C MET A 193 -9.08 13.90 13.62
N GLY A 194 -10.15 13.14 13.38
CA GLY A 194 -10.96 12.48 14.41
C GLY A 194 -10.56 11.02 14.69
N ALA A 195 -11.37 10.38 15.54
CA ALA A 195 -11.19 8.97 15.91
C ALA A 195 -11.67 7.99 14.82
N GLU A 196 -12.63 8.41 14.00
CA GLU A 196 -13.24 7.56 12.97
C GLU A 196 -12.27 7.23 11.83
N LYS A 197 -12.33 5.98 11.37
CA LYS A 197 -11.60 5.44 10.23
C LYS A 197 -12.60 4.83 9.26
N ARG A 198 -12.70 5.39 8.07
CA ARG A 198 -13.64 4.93 7.04
C ARG A 198 -12.95 3.95 6.11
N LEU A 199 -13.42 2.71 6.06
CA LEU A 199 -13.11 1.78 4.99
C LEU A 199 -13.92 2.19 3.76
N GLN A 200 -13.22 2.59 2.70
CA GLN A 200 -13.81 2.98 1.44
C GLN A 200 -13.41 1.98 0.37
N VAL A 201 -14.40 1.42 -0.31
CA VAL A 201 -14.21 0.65 -1.54
C VAL A 201 -14.78 1.48 -2.69
N TYR A 202 -14.04 1.62 -3.77
CA TYR A 202 -14.40 2.53 -4.87
C TYR A 202 -13.97 1.97 -6.22
N THR A 203 -14.60 2.44 -7.29
CA THR A 203 -14.15 2.13 -8.65
C THR A 203 -13.04 3.11 -9.05
N PRO A 204 -11.85 2.62 -9.46
CA PRO A 204 -10.82 3.45 -10.10
C PRO A 204 -11.39 4.32 -11.21
N ARG A 205 -11.11 5.63 -11.20
CA ARG A 205 -11.61 6.51 -12.27
C ARG A 205 -10.84 6.25 -13.55
N ASP A 206 -11.55 6.17 -14.67
CA ASP A 206 -10.91 6.10 -15.98
C ASP A 206 -10.57 7.50 -16.48
N LEU A 207 -9.29 7.87 -16.37
CA LEU A 207 -8.76 9.15 -16.80
C LEU A 207 -7.78 8.99 -17.96
N ARG A 208 -7.80 7.88 -18.70
CA ARG A 208 -6.87 7.64 -19.83
C ARG A 208 -6.98 8.70 -20.94
N GLY A 209 -8.17 9.28 -21.13
CA GLY A 209 -8.39 10.42 -22.02
C GLY A 209 -7.86 11.75 -21.44
N PRO A 210 -8.37 12.21 -20.29
CA PRO A 210 -8.01 13.52 -19.73
C PRO A 210 -6.62 13.57 -19.08
N ALA A 211 -6.19 12.52 -18.37
CA ALA A 211 -4.90 12.41 -17.69
C ALA A 211 -3.89 11.64 -18.55
N ARG A 212 -3.35 12.32 -19.56
CA ARG A 212 -2.25 11.82 -20.41
C ARG A 212 -0.95 12.49 -20.01
N PHE A 213 0.08 11.71 -19.75
CA PHE A 213 1.39 12.20 -19.34
C PHE A 213 2.44 11.94 -20.42
N GLY A 214 3.23 12.94 -20.77
CA GLY A 214 4.30 12.76 -21.77
C GLY A 214 5.24 13.97 -21.82
N LEU A 215 6.51 13.72 -22.18
CA LEU A 215 7.48 14.81 -22.36
C LEU A 215 7.04 15.77 -23.48
N MET A 216 6.48 15.25 -24.56
CA MET A 216 5.98 16.06 -25.69
C MET A 216 4.74 16.88 -25.32
N LEU A 217 3.96 16.42 -24.34
CA LEU A 217 2.83 17.17 -23.76
C LEU A 217 3.27 18.27 -22.79
N ARG A 218 4.58 18.37 -22.49
CA ARG A 218 5.19 19.33 -21.56
C ARG A 218 4.56 19.32 -20.17
N ASN A 219 3.98 18.19 -19.76
CA ASN A 219 3.38 18.00 -18.44
C ASN A 219 4.16 17.01 -17.55
N LEU A 220 5.32 16.55 -18.02
CA LEU A 220 6.29 15.77 -17.27
C LEU A 220 7.63 16.51 -17.22
N ARG A 221 8.25 16.52 -16.04
CA ARG A 221 9.65 16.90 -15.86
C ARG A 221 10.59 15.73 -16.17
N ARG A 222 10.15 14.51 -15.89
CA ARG A 222 10.91 13.28 -16.11
C ARG A 222 9.96 12.10 -16.34
N VAL A 223 10.35 11.20 -17.21
CA VAL A 223 9.83 9.83 -17.33
C VAL A 223 10.99 8.86 -17.24
N ARG A 224 10.83 7.77 -16.50
CA ARG A 224 11.77 6.65 -16.46
C ARG A 224 10.98 5.37 -16.68
N TRP A 225 11.32 4.66 -17.74
CA TRP A 225 10.82 3.33 -18.03
C TRP A 225 11.87 2.30 -17.60
N SER A 226 11.42 1.23 -16.93
CA SER A 226 12.25 0.08 -16.64
C SER A 226 11.47 -1.21 -16.81
N THR A 227 12.13 -2.22 -17.37
CA THR A 227 11.60 -3.57 -17.48
C THR A 227 12.54 -4.52 -16.75
N THR A 228 11.98 -5.39 -15.92
CA THR A 228 12.74 -6.45 -15.24
C THR A 228 12.26 -7.79 -15.78
N ALA A 229 13.21 -8.67 -16.11
CA ALA A 229 12.93 -10.03 -16.52
C ALA A 229 12.15 -10.81 -15.43
N PRO A 230 11.35 -11.81 -15.82
CA PRO A 230 10.69 -12.68 -14.84
C PRO A 230 11.72 -13.46 -14.03
N GLN A 231 11.42 -13.67 -12.74
CA GLN A 231 12.14 -14.62 -11.90
C GLN A 231 11.79 -16.06 -12.29
N ALA A 232 10.52 -16.32 -12.63
CA ALA A 232 10.04 -17.60 -13.12
C ALA A 232 9.03 -17.38 -14.26
N THR A 233 9.13 -18.20 -15.30
CA THR A 233 8.13 -18.31 -16.39
C THR A 233 7.28 -19.55 -16.22
N THR A 234 7.73 -20.51 -15.40
CA THR A 234 7.00 -21.71 -15.01
C THR A 234 7.08 -21.91 -13.50
N ILE A 235 5.94 -22.13 -12.85
CA ILE A 235 5.88 -22.56 -11.46
C ILE A 235 5.49 -24.03 -11.40
N ILE A 236 6.33 -24.83 -10.77
CA ILE A 236 6.04 -26.22 -10.40
C ILE A 236 5.38 -26.19 -9.02
N GLY A 237 4.13 -26.62 -8.95
CA GLY A 237 3.37 -26.72 -7.71
C GLY A 237 3.49 -28.13 -7.14
N GLY A 238 3.92 -28.25 -5.89
CA GLY A 238 3.92 -29.51 -5.14
C GLY A 238 2.83 -29.50 -4.07
N GLY A 239 1.82 -30.34 -4.24
CA GLY A 239 0.64 -30.42 -3.39
C GLY A 239 0.79 -31.37 -2.19
N ARG A 240 -0.35 -31.95 -1.80
CA ARG A 240 -0.47 -32.98 -0.77
C ARG A 240 0.18 -34.30 -1.20
N GLY A 241 0.21 -35.26 -0.27
CA GLY A 241 0.86 -36.55 -0.45
C GLY A 241 2.34 -36.51 -0.05
N GLU A 242 2.90 -37.69 0.18
CA GLU A 242 4.31 -37.88 0.55
C GLU A 242 5.02 -38.68 -0.53
N GLU A 243 6.30 -38.38 -0.73
CA GLU A 243 7.18 -39.08 -1.68
C GLU A 243 6.53 -39.28 -3.06
N GLU A 244 6.35 -40.52 -3.50
CA GLU A 244 5.79 -40.90 -4.80
C GLU A 244 4.29 -40.56 -4.93
N ALA A 245 3.58 -40.42 -3.81
CA ALA A 245 2.15 -40.07 -3.78
C ALA A 245 1.92 -38.55 -3.80
N ARG A 246 2.98 -37.74 -3.94
CA ARG A 246 2.86 -36.29 -3.94
C ARG A 246 2.28 -35.76 -5.26
N ASP A 247 1.25 -34.93 -5.15
CA ASP A 247 0.63 -34.28 -6.30
C ASP A 247 1.55 -33.19 -6.87
N PHE A 248 1.71 -33.16 -8.21
CA PHE A 248 2.47 -32.13 -8.89
C PHE A 248 1.71 -31.51 -10.07
N ILE A 249 1.87 -30.21 -10.24
CA ILE A 249 1.38 -29.46 -11.40
C ILE A 249 2.47 -28.54 -11.93
N ALA A 250 2.31 -28.06 -13.17
CA ALA A 250 3.11 -26.97 -13.71
C ALA A 250 2.19 -25.91 -14.32
N VAL A 251 2.38 -24.65 -13.93
CA VAL A 251 1.71 -23.49 -14.51
C VAL A 251 2.76 -22.66 -15.25
N THR A 252 2.53 -22.38 -16.53
CA THR A 252 3.51 -21.73 -17.41
C THR A 252 2.92 -20.51 -18.10
N ASN A 253 3.68 -19.41 -18.14
CA ASN A 253 3.39 -18.26 -18.99
C ASN A 253 4.13 -18.42 -20.33
N ALA A 254 3.44 -18.98 -21.32
CA ALA A 254 4.04 -19.29 -22.63
C ALA A 254 4.61 -18.05 -23.34
N GLY A 255 3.98 -16.88 -23.17
CA GLY A 255 4.45 -15.63 -23.77
C GLY A 255 5.78 -15.17 -23.16
N GLU A 256 5.89 -15.23 -21.83
CA GLU A 256 7.14 -14.90 -21.15
C GLU A 256 8.22 -15.95 -21.38
N GLU A 257 7.88 -17.24 -21.41
CA GLU A 257 8.84 -18.30 -21.73
C GLU A 257 9.39 -18.17 -23.15
N THR A 258 8.55 -17.79 -24.12
CA THR A 258 8.99 -17.49 -25.49
C THR A 258 9.96 -16.30 -25.51
N ALA A 259 9.70 -15.27 -24.71
CA ALA A 259 10.51 -14.05 -24.69
C ALA A 259 11.81 -14.16 -23.86
N TRP A 260 11.81 -14.93 -22.77
CA TRP A 260 12.87 -14.95 -21.75
C TRP A 260 13.50 -16.32 -21.51
N GLY A 261 13.00 -17.36 -22.18
CA GLY A 261 13.34 -18.76 -21.93
C GLY A 261 12.65 -19.32 -20.68
N ARG A 262 12.70 -20.64 -20.54
CA ARG A 262 12.15 -21.34 -19.38
C ARG A 262 12.93 -20.99 -18.11
N ARG A 263 12.22 -20.51 -17.09
CA ARG A 263 12.74 -20.23 -15.75
C ARG A 263 11.80 -20.84 -14.73
N GLU A 264 12.30 -21.78 -13.94
CA GLU A 264 11.45 -22.54 -13.03
C GLU A 264 11.51 -21.98 -11.61
N GLY A 265 10.33 -21.85 -11.01
CA GLY A 265 10.16 -21.66 -9.57
C GLY A 265 9.36 -22.81 -8.98
N PHE A 266 9.48 -23.01 -7.67
CA PHE A 266 8.71 -24.03 -6.95
C PHE A 266 7.73 -23.39 -5.97
N TYR A 267 6.52 -23.95 -5.89
CA TYR A 267 5.48 -23.57 -4.94
C TYR A 267 5.03 -24.79 -4.14
N ASP A 268 5.37 -24.84 -2.85
CA ASP A 268 4.97 -25.91 -1.96
C ASP A 268 3.64 -25.56 -1.27
N TYR A 269 2.62 -26.40 -1.46
CA TYR A 269 1.31 -26.22 -0.84
C TYR A 269 0.70 -27.56 -0.38
N ARG A 270 1.20 -28.06 0.76
CA ARG A 270 0.73 -29.30 1.40
C ARG A 270 -0.64 -29.19 2.07
N SER A 271 -1.15 -27.97 2.25
CA SER A 271 -2.38 -27.70 3.01
C SER A 271 -3.65 -27.64 2.15
N ALA A 272 -3.57 -28.10 0.90
CA ALA A 272 -4.72 -28.14 0.00
C ALA A 272 -5.83 -29.03 0.58
N SER A 273 -7.10 -28.66 0.39
CA SER A 273 -8.22 -29.45 0.90
C SER A 273 -8.39 -30.78 0.16
N ASP A 274 -9.13 -31.71 0.78
CA ASP A 274 -9.40 -33.01 0.17
C ASP A 274 -10.32 -32.95 -1.06
N ALA A 275 -11.26 -31.99 -1.07
CA ALA A 275 -12.25 -31.84 -2.12
C ALA A 275 -11.70 -31.16 -3.38
N ASP A 276 -10.85 -30.13 -3.21
CA ASP A 276 -10.45 -29.23 -4.31
C ASP A 276 -8.92 -29.09 -4.46
N GLY A 277 -8.14 -30.01 -3.89
CA GLY A 277 -6.70 -29.85 -3.69
C GLY A 277 -5.90 -29.42 -4.94
N ASN A 278 -6.19 -30.01 -6.11
CA ASN A 278 -5.52 -29.65 -7.36
C ASN A 278 -5.91 -28.25 -7.87
N ALA A 279 -7.17 -27.84 -7.70
CA ALA A 279 -7.61 -26.51 -8.08
C ALA A 279 -6.98 -25.44 -7.17
N GLU A 280 -6.88 -25.71 -5.87
CA GLU A 280 -6.19 -24.83 -4.92
C GLU A 280 -4.70 -24.68 -5.23
N LEU A 281 -4.03 -25.81 -5.52
CA LEU A 281 -2.63 -25.83 -5.90
C LEU A 281 -2.40 -25.04 -7.19
N THR A 282 -3.28 -25.20 -8.18
CA THR A 282 -3.22 -24.48 -9.46
C THR A 282 -3.41 -22.98 -9.29
N SER A 283 -4.38 -22.57 -8.47
CA SER A 283 -4.62 -21.17 -8.15
C SER A 283 -3.41 -20.54 -7.43
N GLY A 284 -2.86 -21.23 -6.42
CA GLY A 284 -1.67 -20.78 -5.69
C GLY A 284 -0.42 -20.69 -6.58
N ALA A 285 -0.19 -21.68 -7.44
CA ALA A 285 0.91 -21.67 -8.41
C ALA A 285 0.75 -20.55 -9.45
N SER A 286 -0.48 -20.30 -9.93
CA SER A 286 -0.79 -19.20 -10.86
C SER A 286 -0.56 -17.84 -10.22
N LYS A 287 -0.97 -17.67 -8.95
CA LYS A 287 -0.66 -16.45 -8.17
C LYS A 287 0.84 -16.26 -8.05
N ARG A 288 1.59 -17.32 -7.72
CA ARG A 288 3.05 -17.26 -7.60
C ARG A 288 3.73 -16.92 -8.94
N LEU A 289 3.21 -17.45 -10.04
CA LEU A 289 3.71 -17.15 -11.38
C LEU A 289 3.49 -15.67 -11.71
N ALA A 290 2.30 -15.14 -11.45
CA ALA A 290 2.02 -13.72 -11.63
C ALA A 290 2.93 -12.84 -10.73
N GLU A 291 3.20 -13.27 -9.49
CA GLU A 291 4.09 -12.55 -8.57
C GLU A 291 5.55 -12.47 -9.06
N THR A 292 5.98 -13.49 -9.82
CA THR A 292 7.36 -13.69 -10.27
C THR A 292 7.57 -13.38 -11.75
N GLY A 293 6.52 -12.94 -12.45
CA GLY A 293 6.54 -12.57 -13.86
C GLY A 293 7.36 -11.32 -14.17
N ALA A 294 7.43 -10.96 -15.45
CA ALA A 294 8.14 -9.77 -15.90
C ALA A 294 7.45 -8.52 -15.35
N THR A 295 8.24 -7.51 -14.97
CA THR A 295 7.69 -6.26 -14.41
C THR A 295 8.02 -5.08 -15.31
N ARG A 296 7.05 -4.19 -15.48
CA ARG A 296 7.18 -2.95 -16.25
C ARG A 296 6.82 -1.79 -15.33
N GLN A 297 7.81 -1.00 -14.97
CA GLN A 297 7.62 0.14 -14.09
C GLN A 297 7.87 1.43 -14.86
N VAL A 298 6.95 2.38 -14.68
CA VAL A 298 7.10 3.75 -15.15
C VAL A 298 7.08 4.69 -13.97
N GLU A 299 8.17 5.42 -13.79
CA GLU A 299 8.26 6.50 -12.82
C GLU A 299 8.14 7.83 -13.57
N LEU A 300 7.24 8.68 -13.09
CA LEU A 300 6.90 9.96 -13.66
C LEU A 300 7.16 11.04 -12.62
N ALA A 301 7.65 12.19 -13.06
CA ALA A 301 7.62 13.42 -12.26
C ALA A 301 6.70 14.42 -12.96
N PRO A 302 5.38 14.40 -12.67
CA PRO A 302 4.44 15.35 -13.23
C PRO A 302 4.78 16.79 -12.86
N VAL A 303 4.43 17.72 -13.75
CA VAL A 303 4.48 19.16 -13.45
C VAL A 303 3.08 19.60 -13.03
N ASP A 304 2.94 20.02 -11.77
CA ASP A 304 1.71 20.67 -11.32
C ASP A 304 1.51 21.97 -12.13
N SER A 305 0.44 22.01 -12.92
CA SER A 305 0.09 23.13 -13.79
C SER A 305 -1.34 23.56 -13.53
N SER A 306 -1.80 24.70 -14.08
CA SER A 306 -3.22 25.06 -13.95
C SER A 306 -4.17 24.06 -14.59
N ARG A 307 -3.69 23.20 -15.50
CA ARG A 307 -4.49 22.23 -16.27
C ARG A 307 -4.49 20.81 -15.68
N MET A 308 -3.47 20.46 -14.89
CA MET A 308 -3.30 19.12 -14.35
C MET A 308 -2.50 19.19 -13.05
N GLN A 309 -3.13 18.79 -11.94
CA GLN A 309 -2.55 18.78 -10.59
C GLN A 309 -2.93 17.52 -9.83
N TYR A 310 -1.94 16.95 -9.13
CA TYR A 310 -2.18 15.84 -8.24
C TYR A 310 -3.05 16.26 -7.04
N GLY A 311 -4.09 15.49 -6.76
CA GLY A 311 -5.06 15.74 -5.69
C GLY A 311 -6.28 16.56 -6.13
N ARG A 312 -6.25 17.16 -7.34
CA ARG A 312 -7.38 17.87 -7.95
C ARG A 312 -7.90 17.15 -9.19
N ASP A 313 -7.02 16.95 -10.18
CA ASP A 313 -7.42 16.45 -11.50
C ASP A 313 -7.22 14.93 -11.61
N TYR A 314 -6.19 14.41 -10.94
CA TYR A 314 -5.89 12.99 -10.85
C TYR A 314 -5.37 12.64 -9.44
N GLY A 315 -5.42 11.36 -9.09
CA GLY A 315 -5.12 10.84 -7.77
C GLY A 315 -4.60 9.41 -7.81
N LEU A 316 -4.16 8.94 -6.65
CA LEU A 316 -3.82 7.54 -6.43
C LEU A 316 -5.00 6.64 -6.82
N GLY A 317 -4.71 5.56 -7.56
CA GLY A 317 -5.73 4.60 -8.00
C GLY A 317 -6.47 4.97 -9.29
N ASP A 318 -6.23 6.15 -9.89
CA ASP A 318 -6.82 6.47 -11.21
C ASP A 318 -6.08 5.74 -12.34
N ARG A 319 -6.83 5.41 -13.41
CA ARG A 319 -6.27 4.87 -14.66
C ARG A 319 -5.85 6.01 -15.57
N VAL A 320 -4.59 6.01 -16.01
CA VAL A 320 -3.99 7.09 -16.80
C VAL A 320 -3.21 6.53 -17.98
N THR A 321 -2.93 7.40 -18.96
CA THR A 321 -2.10 7.05 -20.12
C THR A 321 -0.76 7.75 -19.99
N VAL A 322 0.33 7.01 -20.17
CA VAL A 322 1.68 7.57 -20.24
C VAL A 322 2.26 7.37 -21.63
N ASP A 323 2.62 8.46 -22.30
CA ASP A 323 3.50 8.45 -23.47
C ASP A 323 4.96 8.42 -22.99
N VAL A 324 5.62 7.28 -23.22
CA VAL A 324 6.97 7.00 -22.74
C VAL A 324 8.00 7.56 -23.69
N TYR A 325 7.94 7.14 -24.95
CA TYR A 325 8.84 7.59 -26.02
C TYR A 325 8.31 7.14 -27.39
N ALA A 326 8.46 8.00 -28.41
CA ALA A 326 8.17 7.68 -29.81
C ALA A 326 6.80 7.02 -30.08
N GLY A 327 5.75 7.47 -29.36
CA GLY A 327 4.39 6.95 -29.53
C GLY A 327 4.11 5.66 -28.75
N VAL A 328 5.08 5.13 -28.00
CA VAL A 328 4.86 4.02 -27.08
C VAL A 328 4.08 4.53 -25.87
N THR A 329 2.81 4.11 -25.78
CA THR A 329 1.93 4.45 -24.66
C THR A 329 1.71 3.28 -23.71
N LEU A 330 1.57 3.59 -22.42
CA LEU A 330 1.17 2.65 -21.38
C LEU A 330 -0.08 3.18 -20.66
N ASP A 331 -1.14 2.38 -20.71
CA ASP A 331 -2.33 2.56 -19.87
C ASP A 331 -2.15 1.78 -18.58
N SER A 332 -2.21 2.44 -17.43
CA SER A 332 -2.14 1.73 -16.14
C SER A 332 -2.66 2.58 -14.98
N ILE A 333 -2.79 1.94 -13.83
CA ILE A 333 -3.24 2.58 -12.58
C ILE A 333 -2.05 3.27 -11.91
N ILE A 334 -2.29 4.45 -11.33
CA ILE A 334 -1.34 5.11 -10.43
C ILE A 334 -1.26 4.31 -9.13
N ARG A 335 -0.15 3.58 -8.94
CA ARG A 335 0.02 2.66 -7.80
C ARG A 335 0.76 3.26 -6.62
N GLU A 336 1.65 4.21 -6.84
CA GLU A 336 2.37 4.91 -5.77
C GLU A 336 2.52 6.39 -6.10
N VAL A 337 2.37 7.25 -5.10
CA VAL A 337 2.64 8.67 -5.20
C VAL A 337 3.51 9.12 -4.04
N GLU A 338 4.69 9.62 -4.34
CA GLU A 338 5.58 10.26 -3.39
C GLU A 338 5.40 11.78 -3.49
N THR A 339 4.95 12.39 -2.39
CA THR A 339 4.86 13.83 -2.20
C THR A 339 5.95 14.26 -1.22
N THR A 340 6.88 15.09 -1.70
CA THR A 340 7.88 15.76 -0.86
C THR A 340 7.53 17.23 -0.72
N VAL A 341 7.55 17.76 0.50
CA VAL A 341 7.42 19.19 0.77
C VAL A 341 8.63 19.65 1.57
N GLU A 342 9.35 20.64 1.03
CA GLU A 342 10.46 21.31 1.72
C GLU A 342 10.09 22.76 1.99
N ARG A 343 10.18 23.16 3.25
CA ARG A 343 9.89 24.53 3.70
C ARG A 343 11.21 25.22 4.00
N ALA A 344 11.85 25.75 2.95
CA ALA A 344 12.93 26.73 3.12
C ALA A 344 12.34 28.08 3.55
N ASP A 345 13.15 28.93 4.18
CA ASP A 345 12.74 30.21 4.79
C ASP A 345 12.03 31.20 3.86
N SER A 346 12.02 31.00 2.53
CA SER A 346 11.40 31.95 1.59
C SER A 346 10.24 31.42 0.75
N LYS A 347 10.15 30.11 0.39
CA LYS A 347 8.97 29.50 -0.25
C LYS A 347 8.91 27.99 -0.03
N PRO A 348 7.74 27.40 0.30
CA PRO A 348 7.60 25.95 0.31
C PRO A 348 7.70 25.40 -1.12
N THR A 349 8.50 24.37 -1.33
CA THR A 349 8.53 23.61 -2.58
C THR A 349 7.78 22.30 -2.38
N ARG A 350 6.88 21.96 -3.31
CA ARG A 350 6.17 20.67 -3.37
C ARG A 350 6.65 19.93 -4.61
N THR A 351 7.14 18.71 -4.43
CA THR A 351 7.49 17.81 -5.52
C THR A 351 6.59 16.57 -5.45
N VAL A 352 6.01 16.20 -6.58
CA VAL A 352 5.22 14.97 -6.71
C VAL A 352 5.92 14.05 -7.71
N VAL A 353 6.13 12.80 -7.30
CA VAL A 353 6.63 11.71 -8.14
C VAL A 353 5.59 10.62 -8.12
N THR A 354 5.14 10.18 -9.29
CA THR A 354 4.13 9.13 -9.43
C THR A 354 4.74 7.90 -10.07
N ARG A 355 4.30 6.71 -9.63
CA ARG A 355 4.70 5.43 -10.21
C ARG A 355 3.47 4.71 -10.75
N VAL A 356 3.62 4.22 -11.96
CA VAL A 356 2.59 3.60 -12.79
C VAL A 356 3.14 2.28 -13.33
N GLY A 357 2.26 1.32 -13.60
CA GLY A 357 2.64 0.01 -14.14
C GLY A 357 2.70 -1.10 -13.08
N ASP A 358 3.34 -2.20 -13.47
CA ASP A 358 3.58 -3.35 -12.61
C ASP A 358 4.79 -3.03 -11.74
N ILE A 359 4.54 -2.33 -10.65
CA ILE A 359 5.51 -2.25 -9.56
C ILE A 359 5.61 -3.69 -9.06
N GLY A 360 6.75 -4.31 -9.34
CA GLY A 360 6.94 -5.74 -9.11
C GLY A 360 6.32 -6.16 -7.79
N THR A 361 5.39 -7.10 -7.88
CA THR A 361 4.76 -7.85 -6.80
C THR A 361 5.75 -8.70 -6.01
N GLY A 362 7.05 -8.37 -6.09
CA GLY A 362 8.08 -8.73 -5.13
C GLY A 362 7.68 -8.15 -3.78
N ARG A 363 6.72 -8.82 -3.15
CA ARG A 363 6.36 -8.76 -1.74
C ARG A 363 7.62 -9.12 -0.99
N ASP A 364 8.47 -8.14 -0.75
CA ASP A 364 9.39 -8.17 0.36
C ASP A 364 8.53 -8.22 1.61
N LYS A 365 8.28 -9.46 2.08
CA LYS A 365 7.55 -9.81 3.30
C LYS A 365 8.27 -9.20 4.51
N SER A 366 8.07 -7.91 4.76
CA SER A 366 8.20 -7.20 6.06
C SER A 366 8.12 -5.68 5.83
N SER A 367 6.96 -5.15 5.43
CA SER A 367 6.86 -3.81 4.84
C SER A 367 6.69 -2.62 5.80
N ALA A 368 6.66 -2.78 7.13
CA ALA A 368 6.72 -1.62 8.02
C ALA A 368 8.17 -1.25 8.38
N GLY A 369 8.88 -2.14 9.10
CA GLY A 369 10.24 -1.86 9.58
C GLY A 369 11.33 -1.76 8.49
N ARG A 370 11.17 -2.48 7.37
CA ARG A 370 12.15 -2.47 6.27
C ARG A 370 11.95 -1.28 5.33
N VAL A 371 10.72 -0.82 5.16
CA VAL A 371 10.41 0.38 4.36
C VAL A 371 10.84 1.64 5.09
N ILE A 372 10.67 1.71 6.42
CA ILE A 372 11.22 2.81 7.23
C ILE A 372 12.76 2.83 7.15
N LYS A 373 13.44 1.68 7.33
CA LYS A 373 14.90 1.60 7.14
C LYS A 373 15.35 2.02 5.73
N ASN A 374 14.64 1.59 4.69
CA ASN A 374 14.98 1.94 3.30
C ASN A 374 14.68 3.41 2.97
N ALA A 375 13.65 4.01 3.56
CA ALA A 375 13.38 5.44 3.45
C ALA A 375 14.47 6.26 4.16
N THR A 376 14.88 5.86 5.36
CA THR A 376 16.01 6.47 6.09
C THR A 376 17.32 6.34 5.31
N LEU A 377 17.60 5.17 4.71
CA LEU A 377 18.80 4.95 3.90
C LEU A 377 18.80 5.73 2.58
N ARG A 378 17.65 5.82 1.88
CA ARG A 378 17.54 6.64 0.66
C ARG A 378 17.67 8.13 0.97
N MET A 379 17.17 8.58 2.12
CA MET A 379 17.33 9.97 2.58
C MET A 379 18.77 10.30 2.98
N SER A 380 19.47 9.41 3.69
CA SER A 380 20.90 9.58 4.00
C SER A 380 21.75 9.76 2.74
N ASN A 381 21.39 9.09 1.64
CA ASN A 381 22.07 9.23 0.35
C ASN A 381 21.73 10.53 -0.40
N LEU A 382 20.59 11.17 -0.09
CA LEU A 382 20.22 12.49 -0.64
C LEU A 382 20.85 13.64 0.15
N GLU A 383 21.12 13.47 1.45
CA GLU A 383 21.80 14.45 2.30
C GLU A 383 23.33 14.50 2.06
N ARG A 384 23.88 13.54 1.28
CA ARG A 384 25.30 13.46 0.90
C ARG A 384 25.64 14.08 -0.48
N ARG A 385 24.70 14.75 -1.12
CA ARG A 385 24.91 15.53 -2.35
C ARG A 385 24.54 16.98 -2.09
#